data_AF-A0A2S9FSY3-F1
#
_entry.id   AF-A0A2S9FSY3-F1
#
_cell.length_a   1.000
_cell.length_b   1.000
_cell.length_c   1.000
_cell.angle_alpha   90.00
_cell.angle_beta   90.00
_cell.angle_gamma   90.00
#
_symmetry.space_group_name_H-M   'P 1'
#
loop_
_entity.id
_entity.type
_entity.pdbx_description
1 polymer ?
#
loop_
_entity_poly.entity_id
_entity_poly.type
_entity_poly.pdbx_seq_one_letter_code
_entity_poly.pdbx_strand_id
1 'polypeptide(L)'
;LKTLVDGGRLTAAMASQISDGASAVLLASEQAVKDHGLKPRARIHHISARGADPVFMLTGPIPATRYALDKTGLSIEDIDTVEINEAFAP
;
A
#
# COMPACT_ATOMS: atom_id res chain seq x y z
N LEU A 1 -11.87 16.63 19.81
CA LEU A 1 -11.08 15.46 20.29
C LEU A 1 -9.74 15.97 20.81
N LYS A 2 -9.17 15.34 21.85
CA LYS A 2 -7.82 15.70 22.33
C LYS A 2 -6.78 15.41 21.24
N THR A 3 -5.84 16.33 21.06
CA THR A 3 -4.73 16.15 20.11
C THR A 3 -3.66 15.23 20.69
N LEU A 4 -2.92 14.55 19.80
CA LEU A 4 -1.83 13.65 20.19
C LEU A 4 -0.63 14.42 20.77
N VAL A 5 -0.43 15.66 20.31
CA VAL A 5 0.58 16.59 20.80
C VAL A 5 -0.10 17.94 21.05
N ASP A 6 0.34 18.66 22.09
CA ASP A 6 -0.20 19.99 22.40
C ASP A 6 0.04 20.96 21.24
N GLY A 7 -1.01 21.67 20.82
CA GLY A 7 -0.98 22.54 19.63
C GLY A 7 -0.93 21.80 18.28
N GLY A 8 -0.93 20.46 18.28
CA GLY A 8 -0.94 19.63 17.08
C GLY A 8 -2.32 19.56 16.40
N ARG A 9 -2.40 18.82 15.28
CA ARG A 9 -3.64 18.61 14.51
C ARG A 9 -4.15 17.17 14.56
N LEU A 10 -3.27 16.21 14.83
CA LEU A 10 -3.63 14.79 14.86
C LEU A 10 -4.38 14.47 16.15
N THR A 11 -5.43 13.65 16.02
CA THR A 11 -6.19 13.09 17.13
C THR A 11 -6.32 11.58 16.91
N ALA A 12 -6.82 10.84 17.89
CA ALA A 12 -7.07 9.40 17.74
C ALA A 12 -8.01 9.06 16.56
N ALA A 13 -8.90 9.98 16.15
CA ALA A 13 -9.78 9.77 15.01
C ALA A 13 -9.10 10.02 13.64
N MET A 14 -7.88 10.57 13.64
CA MET A 14 -7.10 10.91 12.45
C MET A 14 -5.85 10.04 12.30
N ALA A 15 -5.77 8.95 13.08
CA ALA A 15 -4.67 8.02 13.14
C ALA A 15 -5.22 6.59 13.11
N SER A 16 -4.47 5.67 12.51
CA SER A 16 -4.83 4.25 12.56
C SER A 16 -4.83 3.72 13.99
N GLN A 17 -5.69 2.73 14.24
CA GLN A 17 -5.82 2.12 15.56
C GLN A 17 -4.72 1.09 15.81
N ILE A 18 -4.26 1.00 17.06
CA ILE A 18 -3.53 -0.19 17.52
C ILE A 18 -4.51 -1.36 17.47
N SER A 19 -4.16 -2.38 16.67
CA SER A 19 -5.07 -3.48 16.33
C SER A 19 -4.31 -4.80 16.27
N ASP A 20 -5.01 -5.90 16.59
CA ASP A 20 -4.50 -7.27 16.43
C ASP A 20 -5.29 -7.98 15.31
N GLY A 21 -4.59 -8.63 14.38
CA GLY A 21 -5.22 -9.33 13.25
C GLY A 21 -4.23 -10.11 12.38
N ALA A 22 -4.74 -11.00 11.53
CA ALA A 22 -3.95 -11.80 10.59
C ALA A 22 -4.63 -11.94 9.23
N SER A 23 -3.85 -12.08 8.17
CA SER A 23 -4.32 -12.32 6.79
C SER A 23 -3.36 -13.26 6.05
N ALA A 24 -3.87 -14.02 5.08
CA ALA A 24 -3.06 -14.89 4.23
C ALA A 24 -3.54 -14.86 2.77
N VAL A 25 -2.58 -14.96 1.83
CA VAL A 25 -2.83 -15.10 0.39
C VAL A 25 -1.95 -16.22 -0.15
N LEU A 26 -2.52 -17.09 -0.98
CA LEU A 26 -1.75 -18.08 -1.74
C LEU A 26 -1.21 -17.45 -3.01
N LEU A 27 0.12 -17.36 -3.13
CA LEU A 27 0.80 -16.96 -4.35
C LEU A 27 1.31 -18.21 -5.08
N ALA A 28 1.07 -18.26 -6.40
CA ALA A 28 1.51 -19.36 -7.24
C ALA A 28 2.14 -18.83 -8.53
N SER A 29 3.17 -19.52 -9.01
CA SER A 29 3.71 -19.30 -10.35
C SER A 29 2.72 -19.83 -11.41
N GLU A 30 2.89 -19.41 -12.65
CA GLU A 30 2.09 -19.94 -13.77
C GLU A 30 2.21 -21.46 -13.89
N GLN A 31 3.40 -22.02 -13.61
CA GLN A 31 3.61 -23.46 -13.62
C GLN A 31 2.79 -24.16 -12.53
N ALA A 32 2.85 -23.66 -11.29
CA ALA A 32 2.08 -24.23 -10.18
C ALA A 32 0.57 -24.12 -10.42
N VAL A 33 0.11 -23.05 -11.07
CA VAL A 33 -1.29 -22.91 -11.50
C VAL A 33 -1.71 -24.06 -12.42
N LYS A 34 -0.86 -24.42 -13.40
CA LYS A 34 -1.13 -25.52 -14.34
C LYS A 34 -1.06 -26.88 -13.64
N ASP A 35 0.01 -27.14 -12.89
CA ASP A 35 0.28 -28.43 -12.24
C ASP A 35 -0.79 -28.81 -11.22
N HIS A 36 -1.35 -27.80 -10.53
CA HIS A 36 -2.35 -28.00 -9.48
C HIS A 36 -3.78 -27.60 -9.90
N GLY A 37 -4.00 -27.23 -11.18
CA GLY A 37 -5.32 -26.86 -11.69
C GLY A 37 -5.95 -25.66 -10.97
N LEU A 38 -5.14 -24.70 -10.52
CA LEU A 38 -5.64 -23.52 -9.80
C LEU A 38 -6.33 -22.54 -10.77
N LYS A 39 -7.35 -21.82 -10.30
CA LYS A 39 -7.98 -20.72 -11.05
C LYS A 39 -7.43 -19.37 -10.56
N PRO A 40 -6.62 -18.64 -11.36
CA PRO A 40 -6.10 -17.33 -10.98
C PRO A 40 -7.22 -16.31 -10.73
N ARG A 41 -7.09 -15.52 -9.66
CA ARG A 41 -8.02 -14.41 -9.34
C ARG A 41 -7.45 -13.04 -9.69
N ALA A 42 -6.13 -12.90 -9.62
CA ALA A 42 -5.39 -11.68 -9.92
C ALA A 42 -3.93 -12.04 -10.25
N ARG A 43 -3.16 -11.07 -10.73
CA ARG A 43 -1.71 -11.19 -10.95
C ARG A 43 -0.99 -9.99 -10.34
N ILE A 44 0.22 -10.21 -9.84
CA ILE A 44 1.11 -9.11 -9.45
C ILE A 44 1.74 -8.57 -10.74
N HIS A 45 1.36 -7.37 -11.16
CA HIS A 45 1.93 -6.76 -12.36
C HIS A 45 3.32 -6.15 -12.08
N HIS A 46 3.48 -5.50 -10.94
CA HIS A 46 4.73 -4.89 -10.49
C HIS A 46 4.79 -4.87 -8.96
N ILE A 47 6.01 -4.96 -8.43
CA ILE A 47 6.30 -4.77 -7.01
C ILE A 47 7.61 -3.99 -6.88
N SER A 48 7.63 -3.02 -5.98
CA SER A 48 8.85 -2.28 -5.64
C SER A 48 8.85 -1.82 -4.19
N ALA A 49 10.05 -1.62 -3.63
CA ALA A 49 10.26 -1.08 -2.30
C ALA A 49 11.25 0.10 -2.38
N ARG A 50 10.88 1.26 -1.85
CA ARG A 50 11.66 2.50 -1.98
C ARG A 50 11.84 3.16 -0.62
N GLY A 51 13.02 3.76 -0.41
CA GLY A 51 13.26 4.64 0.74
C GLY A 51 12.75 6.06 0.46
N ALA A 52 12.41 6.77 1.52
CA ALA A 52 12.05 8.18 1.51
C ALA A 52 12.74 8.91 2.67
N ASP A 53 12.58 10.23 2.74
CA ASP A 53 13.12 11.04 3.84
C ASP A 53 12.55 10.55 5.18
N PRO A 54 13.40 10.14 6.14
CA PRO A 54 12.93 9.63 7.44
C PRO A 54 12.25 10.69 8.30
N VAL A 55 12.46 11.98 8.06
CA VAL A 55 11.77 13.06 8.77
C VAL A 55 10.32 13.19 8.27
N PHE A 56 10.11 13.07 6.95
CA PHE A 56 8.79 13.10 6.31
C PHE A 56 8.23 11.69 6.04
N MET A 57 8.71 10.66 6.75
CA MET A 57 8.58 9.22 6.46
C MET A 57 7.26 8.76 5.82
N LEU A 58 6.13 9.33 6.26
CA LEU A 58 4.79 9.00 5.78
C LEU A 58 4.48 9.43 4.34
N THR A 59 5.36 10.22 3.72
CA THR A 59 5.27 10.61 2.29
C THR A 59 5.85 9.57 1.33
N GLY A 60 6.43 8.47 1.85
CA GLY A 60 7.03 7.39 1.07
C GLY A 60 6.17 6.77 -0.06
N PRO A 61 4.83 6.69 0.06
CA PRO A 61 3.98 6.26 -1.04
C PRO A 61 4.11 7.12 -2.30
N ILE A 62 4.41 8.42 -2.19
CA ILE A 62 4.50 9.32 -3.35
C ILE A 62 5.62 8.89 -4.33
N PRO A 63 6.91 8.80 -3.91
CA PRO A 63 7.96 8.34 -4.80
C PRO A 63 7.84 6.86 -5.18
N ALA A 64 7.28 6.01 -4.31
CA ALA A 64 7.08 4.60 -4.60
C ALA A 64 6.05 4.38 -5.73
N THR A 65 4.90 5.05 -5.66
CA THR A 65 3.86 4.98 -6.69
C THR A 65 4.34 5.57 -8.01
N ARG A 66 5.02 6.73 -7.98
CA ARG A 66 5.60 7.31 -9.20
C ARG A 66 6.55 6.33 -9.90
N TYR A 67 7.45 5.71 -9.13
CA TYR A 67 8.36 4.70 -9.66
C TYR A 67 7.62 3.50 -10.27
N ALA A 68 6.57 3.01 -9.61
CA ALA A 68 5.79 1.87 -10.10
C ALA A 68 5.06 2.18 -11.41
N LEU A 69 4.46 3.36 -11.53
CA LEU A 69 3.83 3.84 -12.77
C LEU A 69 4.88 3.96 -13.88
N ASP A 70 6.02 4.60 -13.62
CA ASP A 70 7.10 4.74 -14.61
C ASP A 70 7.64 3.37 -15.08
N LYS A 71 7.72 2.36 -14.21
CA LYS A 71 8.20 1.03 -14.56
C LYS A 71 7.19 0.17 -15.31
N THR A 72 5.91 0.39 -15.09
CA THR A 72 4.85 -0.37 -15.75
C THR A 72 4.39 0.28 -17.05
N GLY A 73 4.65 1.58 -17.22
CA GLY A 73 4.11 2.37 -18.32
C GLY A 73 2.62 2.69 -18.15
N LEU A 74 2.07 2.46 -16.94
CA LEU A 74 0.69 2.81 -16.60
C LEU A 74 0.62 4.26 -16.12
N SER A 75 -0.53 4.87 -16.34
CA SER A 75 -0.94 6.15 -15.75
C SER A 75 -1.77 5.92 -14.48
N ILE A 76 -2.03 6.98 -13.70
CA ILE A 76 -2.90 6.85 -12.52
C ILE A 76 -4.36 6.63 -12.92
N GLU A 77 -4.75 7.10 -14.10
CA GLU A 77 -6.06 6.92 -14.70
C GLU A 77 -6.36 5.47 -15.12
N ASP A 78 -5.32 4.65 -15.26
CA ASP A 78 -5.45 3.20 -15.54
C ASP A 78 -5.72 2.38 -14.27
N ILE A 79 -5.73 3.02 -13.09
CA ILE A 79 -5.90 2.35 -11.80
C ILE A 79 -7.35 2.51 -11.31
N ASP A 80 -8.13 1.43 -11.43
CA ASP A 80 -9.55 1.42 -11.01
C ASP A 80 -9.73 1.60 -9.49
N THR A 81 -8.78 1.13 -8.69
CA THR A 81 -8.87 1.17 -7.21
C THR A 81 -7.48 1.31 -6.61
N VAL A 82 -7.39 2.21 -5.63
CA VAL A 82 -6.15 2.49 -4.89
C VAL A 82 -6.36 2.11 -3.44
N GLU A 83 -5.45 1.27 -2.93
CA GLU A 83 -5.32 1.00 -1.50
C GLU A 83 -4.03 1.66 -1.02
N ILE A 84 -4.18 2.71 -0.21
CA ILE A 84 -3.09 3.38 0.49
C ILE A 84 -3.38 3.28 1.98
N ASN A 85 -2.42 2.76 2.74
CA ASN A 85 -2.62 2.59 4.18
C ASN A 85 -2.78 3.96 4.87
N GLU A 86 -3.91 4.15 5.54
CA GLU A 86 -4.28 5.40 6.23
C GLU A 86 -3.65 5.48 7.63
N ALA A 87 -2.33 5.52 7.70
CA ALA A 87 -1.63 5.68 8.98
C ALA A 87 -2.07 6.96 9.70
N PHE A 88 -2.16 8.07 8.94
CA PHE A 88 -2.70 9.36 9.35
C PHE A 88 -3.35 10.03 8.13
N ALA A 89 -4.35 10.87 8.35
CA ALA A 89 -5.07 11.52 7.23
C ALA A 89 -4.32 12.70 6.56
N PRO A 90 -3.66 13.62 7.30
CA PRO A 90 -3.00 14.80 6.73
C PRO A 90 -1.52 14.61 6.37
#